data_AF-A0A949U248-F1
#
_entry.id   AF-A0A949U248-F1
#
_cell.length_a   1.000
_cell.length_b   1.000
_cell.length_c   1.000
_cell.angle_alpha   90.00
_cell.angle_beta   90.00
_cell.angle_gamma   90.00
#
_symmetry.space_group_name_H-M   'P 1'
#
loop_
_entity.id
_entity.type
_entity.pdbx_description
1 polymer ?
#
loop_
_entity_poly.entity_id
_entity_poly.type
_entity_poly.pdbx_seq_one_letter_code
_entity_poly.pdbx_strand_id
1 'polypeptide(L)'
;MPASVYSRTLLKAAEIAGGRPKLCRYLRVPAKDLDKWIAGEEVPPQSVFLQAVDLIVEDPPAGSEPGDPTGGLDAAPGTSARY
;
A
#
# COMPACT_ATOMS: atom_id res chain seq x y z
N MET A 1 10.10 -0.19 -22.79
CA MET A 1 9.31 0.84 -22.09
C MET A 1 8.09 0.13 -21.47
N PRO A 2 7.80 0.20 -20.16
CA PRO A 2 6.59 -0.43 -19.63
C PRO A 2 5.38 0.31 -20.24
N ALA A 3 4.77 -0.30 -21.24
CA ALA A 3 3.86 0.34 -22.18
C ALA A 3 2.42 0.49 -21.65
N SER A 4 2.12 -0.11 -20.50
CA SER A 4 0.76 -0.19 -19.95
C SER A 4 0.70 0.20 -18.47
N VAL A 5 -0.44 0.78 -18.07
CA VAL A 5 -0.74 1.16 -16.68
C VAL A 5 -0.59 -0.04 -15.75
N TYR A 6 -1.00 -1.23 -16.20
CA TYR A 6 -0.82 -2.51 -15.50
C TYR A 6 0.62 -2.74 -15.04
N SER A 7 1.59 -2.63 -15.95
CA SER A 7 3.00 -2.86 -15.64
C SER A 7 3.53 -1.86 -14.63
N ARG A 8 3.13 -0.59 -14.71
CA ARG A 8 3.55 0.45 -13.76
C ARG A 8 2.96 0.22 -12.37
N THR A 9 1.67 -0.12 -12.30
CA THR A 9 1.00 -0.46 -11.04
C THR A 9 1.67 -1.67 -10.39
N LEU A 10 1.89 -2.76 -11.12
CA LEU A 10 2.53 -3.96 -10.59
C LEU A 10 3.97 -3.71 -10.15
N LEU A 11 4.73 -2.89 -10.89
CA LEU A 11 6.07 -2.50 -10.50
C LEU A 11 6.04 -1.70 -9.19
N LYS A 12 5.14 -0.72 -9.08
CA LYS A 12 5.01 0.12 -7.88
C LYS A 12 4.55 -0.68 -6.66
N ALA A 13 3.56 -1.54 -6.84
CA ALA A 13 3.12 -2.47 -5.81
C ALA A 13 4.26 -3.42 -5.38
N ALA A 14 5.11 -3.84 -6.32
CA ALA A 14 6.27 -4.67 -5.98
C ALA A 14 7.30 -3.90 -5.16
N GLU A 15 7.51 -2.62 -5.41
CA GLU A 15 8.39 -1.77 -4.59
C GLU A 15 7.84 -1.63 -3.16
N ILE A 16 6.54 -1.31 -3.03
CA ILE A 16 5.85 -1.16 -1.74
C ILE A 16 5.83 -2.46 -0.94
N ALA A 17 5.52 -3.58 -1.59
CA ALA A 17 5.52 -4.89 -0.95
C ALA A 17 6.92 -5.34 -0.49
N GLY A 18 8.00 -4.64 -0.86
CA GLY A 18 9.38 -5.03 -0.54
C GLY A 18 9.95 -6.09 -1.49
N GLY A 19 9.46 -6.10 -2.73
CA GLY A 19 9.98 -6.86 -3.86
C GLY A 19 8.96 -7.74 -4.57
N ARG A 20 9.32 -8.15 -5.81
CA ARG A 20 8.56 -9.09 -6.65
C ARG A 20 8.15 -10.40 -5.94
N PRO A 21 9.02 -11.08 -5.16
CA PRO A 21 8.63 -12.35 -4.52
C PRO A 21 7.61 -12.18 -3.38
N LYS A 22 7.62 -11.04 -2.67
CA LYS A 22 6.60 -10.73 -1.66
C LYS A 22 5.27 -10.41 -2.32
N LEU A 23 5.30 -9.62 -3.40
CA LEU A 23 4.11 -9.33 -4.20
C LEU A 23 3.47 -10.61 -4.76
N CYS A 24 4.26 -11.55 -5.29
CA CYS A 24 3.75 -12.85 -5.76
C CYS A 24 3.01 -13.62 -4.66
N ARG A 25 3.56 -13.62 -3.43
CA ARG A 25 2.92 -14.28 -2.28
C ARG A 25 1.63 -13.58 -1.86
N TYR A 26 1.61 -12.25 -1.91
CA TYR A 26 0.46 -11.43 -1.56
C TYR A 26 -0.71 -11.66 -2.53
N LEU A 27 -0.43 -11.59 -3.84
CA LEU A 27 -1.44 -11.83 -4.88
C LEU A 27 -1.68 -13.32 -5.16
N ARG A 28 -0.90 -14.22 -4.55
CA ARG A 28 -0.90 -15.67 -4.82
C ARG A 28 -0.75 -16.02 -6.29
N VAL A 29 0.11 -15.29 -7.00
CA VAL A 29 0.38 -15.48 -8.43
C VAL A 29 1.78 -16.05 -8.65
N PRO A 30 2.01 -16.81 -9.74
CA PRO A 30 3.33 -17.27 -10.09
C PRO A 30 4.23 -16.10 -10.53
N ALA A 31 5.51 -16.18 -10.18
CA ALA A 31 6.48 -15.13 -10.56
C ALA A 31 6.66 -15.00 -12.08
N LYS A 32 6.42 -16.07 -12.84
CA LYS A 32 6.48 -16.05 -14.31
C LYS A 32 5.38 -15.17 -14.90
N ASP A 33 4.14 -15.36 -14.47
CA ASP A 33 3.00 -14.55 -14.92
C ASP A 33 3.17 -13.09 -14.51
N LEU A 34 3.64 -12.84 -13.28
CA LEU A 34 3.93 -11.48 -12.82
C LEU A 34 4.97 -10.79 -13.72
N ASP A 35 6.05 -11.49 -14.09
CA ASP A 35 7.09 -10.92 -14.95
C ASP A 35 6.54 -10.57 -16.34
N LYS A 36 5.70 -11.42 -16.92
CA LYS A 36 5.05 -11.16 -18.21
C LYS A 36 4.07 -9.98 -18.16
N TRP A 37 3.31 -9.82 -17.07
CA TRP A 37 2.44 -8.65 -16.87
C TRP A 37 3.25 -7.35 -16.72
N ILE A 38 4.40 -7.42 -16.04
CA ILE A 38 5.32 -6.28 -15.92
C ILE A 38 6.01 -5.98 -17.26
N ALA A 39 6.34 -7.00 -18.05
CA ALA A 39 6.86 -6.83 -19.40
C ALA A 39 5.82 -6.28 -20.39
N GLY A 40 4.52 -6.41 -20.06
CA GLY A 40 3.42 -6.02 -20.92
C GLY A 40 3.13 -7.03 -22.04
N GLU A 41 3.64 -8.26 -21.90
CA GLU A 41 3.35 -9.38 -22.80
C GLU A 41 1.93 -9.92 -22.58
N GLU A 42 1.42 -9.76 -21.36
CA GLU A 42 0.14 -10.34 -20.93
C GLU A 42 -0.66 -9.30 -20.12
N VAL A 43 -1.99 -9.37 -20.23
CA VAL A 43 -2.89 -8.54 -19.42
C VAL A 43 -3.21 -9.27 -18.12
N PRO A 44 -2.90 -8.69 -16.94
CA PRO A 44 -3.21 -9.33 -15.67
C PRO A 44 -4.72 -9.46 -15.47
N PRO A 45 -5.18 -10.48 -14.74
CA PRO A 45 -6.57 -10.58 -14.32
C PRO A 45 -7.00 -9.34 -13.53
N GLN A 46 -8.24 -8.89 -13.70
CA GLN A 46 -8.72 -7.67 -13.04
C GLN A 46 -8.61 -7.76 -11.50
N SER A 47 -8.86 -8.93 -10.90
CA SER A 47 -8.71 -9.12 -9.44
C SER A 47 -7.27 -8.91 -8.96
N VAL A 48 -6.29 -9.33 -9.77
CA VAL A 48 -4.86 -9.16 -9.45
C VAL A 48 -4.50 -7.68 -9.53
N PHE A 49 -4.92 -7.00 -10.59
CA PHE A 49 -4.68 -5.58 -10.74
C PHE A 49 -5.29 -4.77 -9.59
N LEU A 50 -6.54 -5.05 -9.21
CA LEU A 50 -7.22 -4.37 -8.11
C LEU A 50 -6.51 -4.59 -6.77
N GLN A 51 -6.05 -5.81 -6.45
CA GLN A 51 -5.23 -6.05 -5.25
C GLN A 51 -3.91 -5.27 -5.26
N ALA A 52 -3.27 -5.13 -6.41
CA ALA A 52 -2.04 -4.34 -6.52
C ALA A 52 -2.30 -2.85 -6.32
N VAL A 53 -3.44 -2.34 -6.81
CA VAL A 53 -3.87 -0.95 -6.57
C VAL A 53 -4.19 -0.73 -5.10
N ASP A 54 -4.91 -1.65 -4.48
CA ASP A 54 -5.28 -1.60 -3.05
C ASP A 54 -4.04 -1.47 -2.17
N LEU A 55 -3.01 -2.28 -2.43
CA LEU A 55 -1.72 -2.20 -1.74
C LEU A 55 -1.03 -0.83 -1.89
N ILE A 56 -1.14 -0.19 -3.06
CA ILE A 56 -0.57 1.14 -3.29
C ILE A 56 -1.37 2.23 -2.57
N VAL A 57 -2.68 2.04 -2.41
CA VAL A 57 -3.56 2.99 -1.73
C VAL A 57 -3.44 2.85 -0.20
N GLU A 58 -3.27 1.63 0.31
CA GLU A 58 -3.08 1.35 1.74
C GLU A 58 -1.71 1.76 2.27
N ASP A 59 -0.68 1.82 1.42
CA ASP A 59 0.64 2.39 1.76
C ASP A 59 0.73 3.83 1.22
N PRO A 60 0.18 4.83 1.93
CA PRO A 60 0.55 6.21 1.63
C PRO A 60 2.07 6.32 1.83
N PRO A 61 2.82 6.96 0.92
CA PRO A 61 4.24 7.16 1.10
C PRO A 61 4.41 7.87 2.44
N ALA A 62 4.96 7.16 3.41
CA ALA A 62 5.08 7.62 4.77
C ALA A 62 5.78 8.99 4.79
N GLY A 63 5.00 10.05 4.89
CA GLY A 63 5.18 10.94 6.03
C GLY A 63 4.72 10.12 7.24
N SER A 64 5.67 9.79 8.11
CA SER A 64 5.42 9.41 9.51
C SER A 64 4.21 10.19 10.04
N GLU A 65 3.23 9.63 10.74
CA GLU A 65 3.34 8.84 11.97
C GLU A 65 2.10 7.95 12.13
N PRO A 66 2.24 6.67 12.52
CA PRO A 66 1.13 5.93 13.09
C PRO A 66 0.74 6.61 14.41
N GLY A 67 -0.47 7.15 14.45
CA GLY A 67 -1.01 7.78 15.64
C GLY A 67 -0.83 6.88 16.86
N ASP A 68 -0.06 7.37 17.81
CA ASP A 68 0.01 6.86 19.16
C ASP A 68 -1.23 7.38 19.91
N PRO A 69 -2.22 6.54 20.30
CA PRO A 69 -3.32 6.96 21.15
C PRO A 69 -2.93 6.83 22.63
N THR A 70 -1.76 7.32 23.06
CA THR A 70 -1.53 7.60 24.48
C THR A 70 -2.17 8.96 24.74
N GLY A 71 -3.38 9.00 25.29
CA GLY A 71 -3.51 8.83 26.73
C GLY A 71 -3.24 10.14 27.48
N GLY A 72 -3.65 11.29 26.94
CA GLY A 72 -3.76 12.56 27.66
C GLY A 72 -5.21 12.80 28.05
N LEU A 73 -5.70 12.06 29.03
CA LEU A 73 -6.92 12.43 29.74
C LEU A 73 -6.52 13.58 30.67
N ASP A 74 -6.34 14.76 30.08
CA ASP A 74 -6.29 16.02 30.83
C ASP A 74 -7.71 16.29 31.32
N ALA A 75 -8.06 15.52 32.35
CA ALA A 75 -9.15 15.81 33.25
C ALA A 75 -8.98 17.27 33.68
N ALA A 76 -9.98 18.08 33.39
CA ALA A 76 -10.13 19.37 34.01
C ALA A 76 -10.29 19.21 35.53
N PRO A 77 -9.46 19.84 36.38
CA PRO A 77 -9.95 20.46 37.60
C PRO A 77 -10.32 21.90 37.21
N GLY A 78 -11.59 22.25 37.22
CA GLY A 78 -12.31 22.41 38.48
C GLY A 78 -12.14 23.86 38.93
N THR A 79 -13.19 24.65 38.65
CA THR A 79 -13.76 25.73 39.47
C THR A 79 -12.89 26.85 40.06
N SER A 80 -13.53 28.02 40.05
CA SER A 80 -13.46 29.10 41.05
C SER A 80 -12.53 30.29 40.79
N ALA A 81 -13.24 31.39 40.53
CA ALA A 81 -13.10 32.70 41.14
C ALA A 81 -11.81 33.49 40.88
N ARG A 82 -11.99 34.66 40.26
CA ARG A 82 -11.18 35.84 40.57
C ARG A 82 -12.11 37.04 40.64
N TYR A 83 -11.90 37.77 41.73
CA TYR A 83 -12.56 39.00 42.19
C TYR A 83 -12.43 40.15 41.20
#